data_AF-A0A7X9CSH2-F1
#
_entry.id   AF-A0A7X9CSH2-F1
#
_cell.length_a   1.000
_cell.length_b   1.000
_cell.length_c   1.000
_cell.angle_alpha   90.00
_cell.angle_beta   90.00
_cell.angle_gamma   90.00
#
_symmetry.space_group_name_H-M   'P 1'
#
loop_
_entity.id
_entity.type
_entity.pdbx_description
1 polymer ?
#
loop_
_entity_poly.entity_id
_entity_poly.type
_entity_poly.pdbx_seq_one_letter_code
_entity_poly.pdbx_strand_id
1 'polypeptide(L)' 'MYQLYLDKDKCILEIKKLSKVFKNVEIEEDLFQYNDCYYFGKNRKVLKDKAKEIKKRWQSEAENRLEKVKNIKI' A
#
# COMPACT_ATOMS: atom_id res chain seq x y z
N MET A 1 -15.93 7.20 1.71
CA MET A 1 -14.86 6.50 0.97
C MET A 1 -13.49 6.97 1.46
N TYR A 2 -12.50 6.09 1.44
CA TYR A 2 -11.16 6.34 1.94
C TYR A 2 -10.14 5.99 0.86
N GLN A 3 -8.94 6.55 1.00
CA GLN A 3 -7.79 6.24 0.16
C GLN A 3 -6.63 5.76 1.02
N LEU A 4 -5.88 4.79 0.52
CA LEU A 4 -4.57 4.37 0.99
C LEU A 4 -3.56 4.85 -0.03
N TYR A 5 -2.62 5.70 0.41
CA TYR A 5 -1.44 6.08 -0.34
C TYR A 5 -0.25 5.27 0.14
N LEU A 6 0.59 4.85 -0.79
CA LEU A 6 1.84 4.16 -0.51
C LEU A 6 2.99 4.76 -1.33
N ASP A 7 4.15 4.87 -0.69
CA ASP A 7 5.42 5.20 -1.33
C ASP A 7 6.48 4.33 -0.66
N LYS A 8 6.96 3.32 -1.39
CA LYS A 8 7.88 2.33 -0.83
C LYS A 8 9.25 2.92 -0.56
N ASP A 9 9.74 3.77 -1.46
CA ASP A 9 11.08 4.37 -1.34
C ASP A 9 11.14 5.33 -0.14
N LYS A 10 10.02 5.99 0.17
CA LYS A 10 9.88 6.83 1.37
C LYS A 10 9.32 6.10 2.60
N CYS A 11 9.06 4.79 2.51
CA CYS A 11 8.43 3.99 3.58
C CYS A 11 7.09 4.54 4.09
N ILE A 12 6.26 5.09 3.21
CA ILE A 12 4.96 5.69 3.54
C ILE A 12 3.85 4.68 3.28
N LEU A 13 2.97 4.50 4.28
CA LEU A 13 1.66 3.85 4.15
C LEU A 13 0.63 4.69 4.92
N GLU A 14 -0.23 5.39 4.20
CA GLU A 14 -1.11 6.37 4.80
C GLU A 14 -2.57 6.21 4.36
N ILE A 15 -3.49 6.13 5.32
CA ILE A 15 -4.93 6.06 5.05
C ILE A 15 -5.60 7.39 5.40
N LYS A 16 -6.22 8.01 4.40
CA LYS A 16 -6.93 9.29 4.50
C LYS A 16 -8.35 9.17 3.95
N LYS A 17 -9.20 10.17 4.20
CA LYS A 17 -10.47 10.30 3.46
C LYS A 17 -10.15 10.48 1.97
N LEU A 18 -10.99 9.94 1.09
CA LEU A 18 -10.80 10.10 -0.34
C LEU A 18 -10.76 11.59 -0.70
N SER A 19 -9.71 12.01 -1.40
CA SER A 19 -9.53 13.41 -1.81
C SER A 19 -10.65 13.87 -2.74
N LYS A 20 -10.97 15.16 -2.67
CA LYS A 20 -11.94 15.79 -3.58
C LYS A 20 -11.54 15.67 -5.05
N VAL A 21 -10.24 15.48 -5.33
CA VAL A 21 -9.69 15.27 -6.68
C VAL A 21 -10.19 13.97 -7.30
N PHE A 22 -10.53 12.96 -6.48
CA PHE A 22 -10.99 11.64 -6.94
C PHE A 22 -12.53 11.48 -6.87
N LYS A 23 -13.28 12.59 -6.84
CA LYS A 23 -14.74 12.57 -6.66
C LYS A 23 -15.51 11.82 -7.75
N ASN A 24 -14.96 11.74 -8.96
CA ASN A 24 -15.62 11.14 -10.12
C ASN A 24 -15.16 9.69 -10.37
N VAL A 25 -14.41 9.10 -9.44
CA VAL A 25 -14.00 7.69 -9.57
C VAL A 25 -15.14 6.83 -9.05
N GLU A 26 -15.77 6.08 -9.95
CA GLU A 26 -16.75 5.05 -9.57
C GLU A 26 -16.02 3.84 -9.03
N ILE A 27 -16.42 3.39 -7.83
CA ILE A 27 -15.82 2.26 -7.15
C ILE A 27 -16.91 1.24 -6.88
N GLU A 28 -17.02 0.26 -7.76
CA GLU A 28 -17.98 -0.83 -7.63
C GLU A 28 -17.57 -1.81 -6.53
N GLU A 29 -16.27 -2.10 -6.43
CA GLU A 29 -15.69 -3.05 -5.47
C GLU A 29 -15.44 -2.45 -4.07
N ASP A 30 -15.23 -3.31 -3.07
CA ASP A 30 -14.93 -2.86 -1.70
C ASP A 30 -13.50 -2.31 -1.54
N LEU A 31 -12.58 -2.79 -2.37
CA LEU A 31 -11.20 -2.37 -2.49
C LEU A 31 -10.84 -2.27 -3.97
N PHE A 32 -10.40 -1.10 -4.42
CA PHE A 32 -10.00 -0.88 -5.80
C PHE A 32 -8.59 -0.31 -5.85
N GLN A 33 -7.75 -0.84 -6.72
CA GLN A 33 -6.43 -0.26 -6.97
C GLN A 33 -6.55 0.79 -8.07
N TYR A 34 -6.27 2.05 -7.74
CA TYR A 34 -6.35 3.13 -8.72
C TYR A 34 -5.08 3.21 -9.57
N ASN A 35 -3.92 3.06 -8.95
CA ASN A 35 -2.62 2.96 -9.62
C ASN A 35 -1.60 2.28 -8.69
N ASP A 36 -0.32 2.35 -9.02
CA ASP A 36 0.74 1.73 -8.22
C ASP A 36 0.85 2.32 -6.80
N CYS A 37 0.43 3.56 -6.59
CA CYS A 37 0.58 4.29 -5.33
C CYS A 37 -0.72 4.43 -4.53
N TYR A 38 -1.89 4.20 -5.14
CA TYR A 38 -3.18 4.48 -4.54
C TYR A 38 -4.13 3.29 -4.59
N TYR A 39 -4.69 2.97 -3.42
CA TYR A 39 -5.85 2.10 -3.27
C TYR A 39 -7.03 2.90 -2.71
N PHE A 40 -8.23 2.58 -3.14
CA PHE A 40 -9.46 3.17 -2.65
C PHE A 40 -10.34 2.10 -2.03
N GLY A 41 -11.10 2.47 -1.01
CA GLY A 41 -12.00 1.54 -0.34
C GLY A 41 -13.20 2.23 0.25
N LYS A 42 -14.33 1.53 0.27
CA LYS A 42 -15.56 2.05 0.86
C LYS A 42 -15.40 2.23 2.37
N ASN A 43 -14.70 1.30 3.03
CA ASN A 43 -14.44 1.30 4.47
C ASN A 43 -12.93 1.37 4.79
N ARG A 44 -12.58 2.10 5.85
CA ARG A 44 -11.22 2.22 6.37
C ARG A 44 -10.63 0.87 6.82
N LYS A 45 -11.47 -0.06 7.28
CA LYS A 45 -11.00 -1.41 7.72
C LYS A 45 -10.33 -2.17 6.59
N VAL A 46 -10.96 -2.21 5.42
CA VAL A 46 -10.44 -2.91 4.23
C VAL A 46 -9.07 -2.35 3.82
N LEU A 47 -8.92 -1.03 3.84
CA LEU A 47 -7.64 -0.37 3.57
C LEU A 47 -6.57 -0.65 4.63
N LYS A 48 -6.95 -0.78 5.91
CA LYS A 48 -6.00 -1.15 6.98
C LYS A 48 -5.48 -2.57 6.77
N ASP A 49 -6.33 -3.50 6.36
CA ASP A 49 -5.94 -4.87 6.12
C ASP A 49 -5.03 -4.96 4.88
N LYS A 50 -5.35 -4.21 3.81
CA LYS A 50 -4.46 -4.09 2.65
C LYS A 50 -3.11 -3.44 2.99
N ALA A 51 -3.11 -2.37 3.80
CA ALA A 51 -1.87 -1.73 4.25
C ALA A 51 -0.99 -2.69 5.07
N LYS A 52 -1.56 -3.56 5.90
CA LYS A 52 -0.82 -4.61 6.62
C LYS A 52 -0.21 -5.64 5.68
N GLU A 53 -0.95 -6.08 4.66
CA GLU A 53 -0.46 -6.99 3.63
C GLU A 53 0.76 -6.40 2.90
N ILE A 54 0.64 -5.14 2.45
CA ILE A 54 1.71 -4.43 1.74
C ILE A 54 2.94 -4.26 2.64
N LYS A 55 2.73 -3.88 3.90
CA LYS A 55 3.82 -3.76 4.88
C LYS A 55 4.56 -5.09 5.07
N LYS A 56 3.84 -6.20 5.22
CA LYS A 56 4.44 -7.53 5.35
C LYS A 56 5.27 -7.89 4.12
N ARG A 57 4.74 -7.63 2.92
CA ARG A 57 5.46 -7.86 1.66
C ARG A 57 6.76 -7.06 1.61
N TRP A 58 6.73 -5.77 1.98
CA TRP A 58 7.93 -4.94 2.03
C TRP A 58 8.97 -5.45 3.02
N GLN A 59 8.53 -5.92 4.20
CA GLN A 59 9.41 -6.53 5.19
C GLN A 59 10.11 -7.78 4.64
N SER A 60 9.36 -8.70 4.05
CA SER A 60 9.93 -9.92 3.47
C SER A 60 10.89 -9.63 2.32
N GLU A 61 10.59 -8.64 1.47
CA GLU A 61 11.51 -8.23 0.40
C GLU A 61 12.80 -7.60 0.95
N ALA A 62 12.71 -6.84 2.04
CA ALA A 62 13.88 -6.27 2.73
C ALA A 62 14.73 -7.36 3.40
N GLU A 63 14.09 -8.33 4.07
CA GLU A 63 14.74 -9.49 4.69
C GLU A 63 15.49 -10.33 3.64
N ASN A 64 14.84 -10.65 2.53
CA ASN A 64 15.46 -11.39 1.42
C ASN A 64 16.65 -10.64 0.82
N ARG A 65 16.56 -9.31 0.69
CA ARG A 65 17.69 -8.48 0.22
C ARG A 65 18.85 -8.52 1.22
N LEU A 66 18.54 -8.40 2.51
CA LEU A 66 19.54 -8.44 3.57
C LEU A 66 20.26 -9.80 3.62
N GLU A 67 19.54 -10.90 3.48
CA GLU A 67 20.10 -12.25 3.43
C GLU A 67 21.05 -12.42 2.24
N LYS A 68 20.65 -11.96 1.05
CA LYS A 68 21.52 -11.98 -0.14
C LYS A 68 22.82 -11.23 0.09
N VAL A 69 22.75 -10.04 0.71
CA VAL A 69 23.94 -9.24 1.03
C VAL A 69 24.83 -9.93 2.07
N LYS A 70 24.25 -10.54 3.12
CA LYS A 70 25.01 -11.29 4.13
C LYS A 70 25.75 -12.50 3.56
N ASN A 71 25.22 -13.10 2.49
CA ASN A 71 25.81 -14.26 1.83
C ASN A 71 26.85 -13.90 0.74
N ILE A 72 27.13 -12.61 0.54
CA ILE A 72 28.24 -12.17 -0.32
C ILE A 72 29.55 -12.53 0.40
N LYS A 73 30.25 -13.54 -0.12
CA LYS A 73 31.63 -13.82 0.28
C LYS A 73 32.55 -12.82 -0.43
N ILE A 74 33.33 -12.08 0.36
CA ILE A 74 34.43 -11.22 -0.09
C ILE A 74 35.71 -12.05 -0.04
#